data_AF-A0A6L8I465-F1
#
_entry.id   AF-A0A6L8I465-F1
#
_cell.length_a   1.000
_cell.length_b   1.000
_cell.length_c   1.000
_cell.angle_alpha   90.00
_cell.angle_beta   90.00
_cell.angle_gamma   90.00
#
_symmetry.space_group_name_H-M   'P 1'
#
loop_
_entity.id
_entity.type
_entity.pdbx_description
1 polymer ?
#
loop_
_entity_poly.entity_id
_entity_poly.type
_entity_poly.pdbx_seq_one_letter_code
_entity_poly.pdbx_strand_id
1 'polypeptide(L)'
;MKVRFVSIAAFSVLVVFVATVVDAGSLAPAPRVITDRDRDFLERSGTQTLEELLDTGIVRYFYTGGQPLPVLVDGRPYASTASDLDTLPISAIERLELLSGDSLGTLGGKAIRGAINVVLRKDLNGFETRALTRLPDQEGGDGFQGSVFWGGTVGKGHMVLGVDALKRQEIPARNREHSRSVWKEGGTFSEAKNVSVGGNTVWVVTPDFKFRSVSLGKCDPAKGYTGPLSNPPLIRNGDKGCGFAYGDIMWDTAHLEQRTAILNLEHPLGERAELHLDVNVGSGEWAFRYAPSVGTFAFTPTGKIIEAINEAAGGENIADSALFYAVGHRFVGHGNRDWRSKWNEYDISLGIEGLLTKDLGYDAHIDAYRLKGSLSGETFVHADKIRQEIAARRYDLVDPFSAAPEHLQAIEDSSLQEEIDFGQEYLGTRLALEGNAFAINGRNAAWAAGITGNKSKVHSILRFRDNDDMTHDVTKVLGSGGISYAGERETVGLFAGNRSATE
;
A
#
# COMPACT_ATOMS: atom_id res chain seq x y z
N MET A 1 5.93 -0.51 27.12
CA MET A 1 4.87 -0.25 28.12
C MET A 1 3.84 -1.37 28.03
N LYS A 2 3.74 -2.26 29.03
CA LYS A 2 2.78 -3.38 29.02
C LYS A 2 1.44 -2.87 29.53
N VAL A 3 0.40 -2.91 28.70
CA VAL A 3 -0.95 -2.56 29.12
C VAL A 3 -1.87 -3.75 28.83
N ARG A 4 -2.51 -4.26 29.88
CA ARG A 4 -3.54 -5.31 29.83
C ARG A 4 -4.90 -4.63 29.91
N PHE A 5 -5.82 -4.95 29.00
CA PHE A 5 -7.22 -4.57 29.12
C PHE A 5 -8.09 -5.83 29.07
N VAL A 6 -9.09 -5.86 29.95
CA VAL A 6 -10.18 -6.85 30.00
C VAL A 6 -11.46 -6.05 29.82
N SER A 7 -12.36 -6.49 28.94
CA SER A 7 -13.66 -5.85 28.72
C SER A 7 -14.75 -6.90 28.53
N ILE A 8 -15.93 -6.61 29.08
CA ILE A 8 -17.13 -7.46 29.11
C ILE A 8 -18.27 -6.62 28.54
N ALA A 9 -19.03 -7.12 27.57
CA ALA A 9 -20.17 -6.39 26.97
C ALA A 9 -21.37 -7.30 26.67
N ALA A 10 -22.57 -6.70 26.75
CA ALA A 10 -23.90 -7.32 26.74
C ALA A 10 -24.64 -7.22 25.38
N PHE A 11 -25.65 -8.08 25.18
CA PHE A 11 -26.27 -8.45 23.89
C PHE A 11 -27.64 -7.82 23.55
N SER A 12 -28.00 -7.82 22.25
CA SER A 12 -29.35 -7.60 21.70
C SER A 12 -29.55 -8.43 20.40
N VAL A 13 -30.80 -8.81 20.05
CA VAL A 13 -31.16 -9.98 19.22
C VAL A 13 -31.97 -9.63 17.94
N LEU A 14 -31.77 -10.37 16.84
CA LEU A 14 -32.70 -10.51 15.69
C LEU A 14 -32.54 -11.91 15.03
N VAL A 15 -33.62 -12.46 14.45
CA VAL A 15 -33.78 -13.87 14.02
C VAL A 15 -34.24 -14.00 12.55
N VAL A 16 -33.81 -15.08 11.88
CA VAL A 16 -34.51 -15.74 10.75
C VAL A 16 -34.26 -17.28 10.81
N PHE A 17 -35.24 -18.10 10.42
CA PHE A 17 -35.22 -19.58 10.37
C PHE A 17 -35.13 -20.16 8.94
N VAL A 18 -34.38 -21.25 8.71
CA VAL A 18 -34.67 -22.37 7.75
C VAL A 18 -33.97 -23.67 8.23
N ALA A 19 -34.55 -24.84 7.92
CA ALA A 19 -34.25 -26.17 8.48
C ALA A 19 -33.35 -27.11 7.63
N THR A 20 -32.43 -27.79 8.34
CA THR A 20 -31.86 -29.17 8.27
C THR A 20 -31.27 -29.79 6.99
N VAL A 21 -29.94 -29.97 7.02
CA VAL A 21 -29.20 -31.27 6.98
C VAL A 21 -28.07 -31.12 8.01
N VAL A 22 -27.83 -32.10 8.90
CA VAL A 22 -26.73 -32.02 9.89
C VAL A 22 -25.45 -32.47 9.21
N ASP A 23 -24.78 -31.52 8.56
CA ASP A 23 -23.35 -31.62 8.26
C ASP A 23 -22.56 -31.59 9.57
N ALA A 24 -21.33 -32.10 9.55
CA ALA A 24 -20.41 -32.06 10.69
C ALA A 24 -19.91 -30.64 11.02
N GLY A 25 -20.62 -29.59 10.59
CA GLY A 25 -20.28 -28.20 10.82
C GLY A 25 -20.67 -27.71 12.22
N SER A 26 -20.13 -26.54 12.54
CA SER A 26 -20.33 -25.78 13.78
C SER A 26 -21.76 -25.84 14.34
N LEU A 27 -21.94 -26.43 15.53
CA LEU A 27 -23.15 -26.39 16.35
C LEU A 27 -23.50 -24.96 16.82
N ALA A 28 -22.52 -24.04 16.84
CA ALA A 28 -22.74 -22.63 17.06
C ALA A 28 -23.01 -21.88 15.73
N PRO A 29 -23.92 -20.91 15.70
CA PRO A 29 -24.19 -20.14 14.49
C PRO A 29 -23.06 -19.17 14.14
N ALA A 30 -22.76 -19.05 12.83
CA ALA A 30 -21.76 -18.16 12.25
C ALA A 30 -22.00 -16.66 12.57
N PRO A 31 -20.96 -15.80 12.40
CA PRO A 31 -21.10 -14.34 12.54
C PRO A 31 -22.27 -13.78 11.73
N ARG A 32 -22.88 -12.69 12.22
CA ARG A 32 -24.04 -12.09 11.54
C ARG A 32 -23.57 -11.29 10.33
N VAL A 33 -23.82 -11.83 9.14
CA VAL A 33 -23.66 -11.14 7.86
C VAL A 33 -24.78 -10.10 7.72
N ILE A 34 -24.41 -8.82 7.57
CA ILE A 34 -25.34 -7.72 7.29
C ILE A 34 -25.75 -7.76 5.83
N THR A 35 -24.78 -7.96 4.95
CA THR A 35 -24.94 -8.08 3.51
C THR A 35 -23.73 -8.79 2.92
N ASP A 36 -23.96 -9.44 1.79
CA ASP A 36 -22.93 -10.10 0.99
C ASP A 36 -22.92 -9.59 -0.45
N ARG A 37 -21.80 -9.87 -1.13
CA ARG A 37 -21.61 -9.71 -2.57
C ARG A 37 -21.01 -10.97 -3.13
N ASP A 38 -21.81 -11.65 -3.93
CA ASP A 38 -21.47 -12.89 -4.60
C ASP A 38 -20.39 -12.71 -5.68
N ARG A 39 -19.93 -13.85 -6.20
CA ARG A 39 -18.95 -13.92 -7.27
C ARG A 39 -19.37 -13.11 -8.50
N ASP A 40 -20.65 -13.16 -8.87
CA ASP A 40 -21.16 -12.43 -10.02
C ASP A 40 -20.97 -10.91 -9.88
N PHE A 41 -21.04 -10.35 -8.67
CA PHE A 41 -20.68 -8.96 -8.43
C PHE A 41 -19.18 -8.70 -8.65
N LEU A 42 -18.31 -9.55 -8.08
CA LEU A 42 -16.85 -9.44 -8.21
C LEU A 42 -16.42 -9.51 -9.68
N GLU A 43 -17.07 -10.38 -10.44
CA GLU A 43 -16.74 -10.56 -11.85
C GLU A 43 -17.24 -9.43 -12.75
N ARG A 44 -18.38 -8.81 -12.39
CA ARG A 44 -18.97 -7.68 -13.12
C ARG A 44 -18.32 -6.34 -12.77
N SER A 45 -17.63 -6.23 -11.64
CA SER A 45 -16.95 -4.98 -11.25
C SER A 45 -15.84 -4.58 -12.24
N GLY A 46 -15.24 -5.56 -12.93
CA GLY A 46 -14.10 -5.34 -13.82
C GLY A 46 -12.80 -4.95 -13.10
N THR A 47 -12.79 -5.01 -11.77
CA THR A 47 -11.59 -4.75 -10.96
C THR A 47 -10.63 -5.93 -11.08
N GLN A 48 -9.33 -5.66 -10.99
CA GLN A 48 -8.28 -6.67 -11.09
C GLN A 48 -7.67 -7.03 -9.73
N THR A 49 -7.78 -6.13 -8.75
CA THR A 49 -7.26 -6.35 -7.39
C THR A 49 -8.31 -6.09 -6.31
N LEU A 50 -8.12 -6.71 -5.14
CA LEU A 50 -9.03 -6.51 -4.01
C LEU A 50 -9.02 -5.06 -3.52
N GLU A 51 -7.88 -4.35 -3.54
CA GLU A 51 -7.85 -2.94 -3.18
C GLU A 51 -8.73 -2.09 -4.12
N GLU A 52 -8.61 -2.28 -5.44
CA GLU A 52 -9.47 -1.61 -6.41
C GLU A 52 -10.95 -1.87 -6.13
N LEU A 53 -11.30 -3.12 -5.81
CA LEU A 53 -12.66 -3.53 -5.49
C LEU A 53 -13.20 -2.84 -4.23
N LEU A 54 -12.39 -2.82 -3.17
CA LEU A 54 -12.76 -2.21 -1.89
C LEU A 54 -12.81 -0.68 -1.98
N ASP A 55 -12.03 -0.07 -2.89
CA ASP A 55 -12.05 1.37 -3.14
C ASP A 55 -13.19 1.82 -4.06
N THR A 56 -13.88 0.88 -4.73
CA THR A 56 -15.08 1.23 -5.51
C THR A 56 -16.08 1.96 -4.63
N GLY A 57 -16.80 2.92 -5.22
CA GLY A 57 -17.81 3.67 -4.47
C GLY A 57 -18.90 2.78 -3.84
N ILE A 58 -19.14 1.61 -4.42
CA ILE A 58 -20.06 0.60 -3.88
C ILE A 58 -19.55 0.10 -2.52
N VAL A 59 -18.31 -0.39 -2.43
CA VAL A 59 -17.80 -0.91 -1.17
C VAL A 59 -17.42 0.25 -0.23
N ARG A 60 -16.61 1.21 -0.70
CA ARG A 60 -16.10 2.29 0.13
C ARG A 60 -17.21 3.18 0.71
N TYR A 61 -18.21 3.58 -0.08
CA TYR A 61 -19.24 4.51 0.43
C TYR A 61 -20.49 3.79 0.93
N PHE A 62 -20.99 2.77 0.22
CA PHE A 62 -22.23 2.11 0.65
C PHE A 62 -22.01 1.02 1.70
N TYR A 63 -20.85 0.34 1.75
CA TYR A 63 -20.61 -0.72 2.73
C TYR A 63 -19.89 -0.22 3.97
N THR A 64 -18.90 0.66 3.83
CA THR A 64 -18.09 1.10 4.97
C THR A 64 -18.40 2.53 5.44
N GLY A 65 -19.24 3.27 4.72
CA GLY A 65 -19.54 4.68 5.04
C GLY A 65 -18.32 5.59 4.88
N GLY A 66 -17.39 5.24 3.99
CA GLY A 66 -16.16 5.97 3.72
C GLY A 66 -15.05 5.73 4.75
N GLN A 67 -15.13 4.68 5.54
CA GLN A 67 -14.24 4.43 6.68
C GLN A 67 -13.50 3.09 6.52
N PRO A 68 -12.24 2.98 6.94
CA PRO A 68 -11.52 1.71 6.86
C PRO A 68 -12.11 0.70 7.86
N LEU A 69 -12.47 -0.49 7.38
CA LEU A 69 -12.88 -1.63 8.19
C LEU A 69 -11.75 -2.68 8.23
N PRO A 70 -11.62 -3.46 9.31
CA PRO A 70 -10.75 -4.63 9.32
C PRO A 70 -11.17 -5.60 8.20
N VAL A 71 -10.20 -6.18 7.51
CA VAL A 71 -10.41 -7.24 6.53
C VAL A 71 -10.09 -8.59 7.19
N LEU A 72 -10.96 -9.56 6.98
CA LEU A 72 -10.80 -10.95 7.36
C LEU A 72 -10.70 -11.80 6.09
N VAL A 73 -10.00 -12.93 6.16
CA VAL A 73 -10.03 -13.98 5.15
C VAL A 73 -10.53 -15.25 5.83
N ASP A 74 -11.67 -15.77 5.39
CA ASP A 74 -12.38 -16.90 6.00
C ASP A 74 -12.53 -16.76 7.53
N GLY A 75 -12.94 -15.57 7.98
CA GLY A 75 -13.17 -15.24 9.39
C GLY A 75 -11.90 -14.95 10.22
N ARG A 76 -10.71 -15.10 9.62
CA ARG A 76 -9.42 -14.88 10.28
C ARG A 76 -8.95 -13.45 10.03
N PRO A 77 -8.40 -12.72 11.02
CA PRO A 77 -7.79 -11.42 10.79
C PRO A 77 -6.80 -11.50 9.62
N TYR A 78 -7.12 -10.84 8.51
CA TYR A 78 -6.17 -10.71 7.43
C TYR A 78 -5.19 -9.65 7.88
N ALA A 79 -4.03 -10.13 8.31
CA ALA A 79 -3.02 -9.29 8.91
C ALA A 79 -2.21 -8.66 7.77
N SER A 80 -2.86 -7.85 6.94
CA SER A 80 -2.16 -6.89 6.10
C SER A 80 -2.11 -5.56 6.85
N THR A 81 -0.95 -4.91 6.83
CA THR A 81 -0.97 -3.44 6.81
C THR A 81 -1.95 -3.06 5.71
N ALA A 82 -2.88 -2.14 5.97
CA ALA A 82 -3.96 -1.80 5.04
C ALA A 82 -3.52 -1.36 3.62
N SER A 83 -2.21 -1.38 3.33
CA SER A 83 -1.54 -1.15 2.06
C SER A 83 -1.35 -2.38 1.17
N ASP A 84 -1.55 -3.61 1.65
CA ASP A 84 -1.22 -4.83 0.89
C ASP A 84 -2.42 -5.78 0.81
N LEU A 85 -3.59 -5.26 0.43
CA LEU A 85 -4.79 -6.07 0.14
C LEU A 85 -4.72 -6.73 -1.24
N ASP A 86 -3.76 -6.32 -2.07
CA ASP A 86 -3.58 -6.76 -3.45
C ASP A 86 -2.94 -8.14 -3.61
N THR A 87 -2.52 -8.80 -2.53
CA THR A 87 -1.87 -10.11 -2.56
C THR A 87 -2.84 -11.28 -2.73
N LEU A 88 -4.12 -11.08 -2.39
CA LEU A 88 -5.19 -12.05 -2.61
C LEU A 88 -5.93 -11.76 -3.95
N PRO A 89 -5.86 -12.65 -4.94
CA PRO A 89 -6.45 -12.39 -6.26
C PRO A 89 -7.98 -12.51 -6.19
N ILE A 90 -8.68 -11.61 -6.89
CA ILE A 90 -10.16 -11.63 -6.98
C ILE A 90 -10.68 -12.98 -7.46
N SER A 91 -9.96 -13.66 -8.35
CA SER A 91 -10.36 -14.97 -8.87
C SER A 91 -10.48 -16.06 -7.81
N ALA A 92 -9.80 -15.91 -6.66
CA ALA A 92 -9.84 -16.82 -5.52
C ALA A 92 -10.94 -16.50 -4.52
N ILE A 93 -11.62 -15.37 -4.70
CA ILE A 93 -12.70 -14.91 -3.82
C ILE A 93 -14.01 -15.47 -4.33
N GLU A 94 -14.78 -16.07 -3.44
CA GLU A 94 -16.14 -16.51 -3.71
C GLU A 94 -17.13 -15.37 -3.45
N ARG A 95 -16.97 -14.69 -2.31
CA ARG A 95 -17.82 -13.56 -1.93
C ARG A 95 -17.15 -12.64 -0.92
N LEU A 96 -17.70 -11.43 -0.80
CA LEU A 96 -17.41 -10.51 0.29
C LEU A 96 -18.61 -10.43 1.23
N GLU A 97 -18.37 -10.52 2.53
CA GLU A 97 -19.38 -10.38 3.57
C GLU A 97 -19.09 -9.17 4.44
N LEU A 98 -20.10 -8.35 4.71
CA LEU A 98 -20.01 -7.31 5.73
C LEU A 98 -20.53 -7.89 7.05
N LEU A 99 -19.64 -8.04 8.02
CA LEU A 99 -19.96 -8.58 9.33
C LEU A 99 -20.36 -7.47 10.30
N SER A 100 -21.41 -7.72 11.09
CA SER A 100 -21.86 -6.81 12.14
C SER A 100 -20.92 -6.82 13.35
N GLY A 101 -20.58 -5.64 13.88
CA GLY A 101 -19.58 -5.50 14.94
C GLY A 101 -19.95 -6.16 16.28
N ASP A 102 -21.23 -6.36 16.54
CA ASP A 102 -21.74 -7.13 17.69
C ASP A 102 -21.40 -8.63 17.63
N SER A 103 -21.19 -9.16 16.43
CA SER A 103 -20.79 -10.56 16.18
C SER A 103 -19.29 -10.80 16.20
N LEU A 104 -18.49 -9.73 16.36
CA LEU A 104 -17.02 -9.75 16.26
C LEU A 104 -16.30 -9.57 17.60
N GLY A 105 -17.00 -9.84 18.72
CA GLY A 105 -16.46 -9.67 20.08
C GLY A 105 -15.15 -10.43 20.34
N THR A 106 -14.89 -11.52 19.61
CA THR A 106 -13.64 -12.30 19.65
C THR A 106 -12.46 -11.64 18.92
N LEU A 107 -12.71 -10.74 17.97
CA LEU A 107 -11.69 -10.02 17.19
C LEU A 107 -11.21 -8.72 17.87
N GLY A 108 -11.81 -8.35 19.01
CA GLY A 108 -11.42 -7.21 19.85
C GLY A 108 -11.91 -5.85 19.38
N GLY A 109 -11.51 -4.78 20.08
CA GLY A 109 -12.11 -3.44 19.98
C GLY A 109 -12.01 -2.71 18.62
N LYS A 110 -11.24 -3.21 17.65
CA LYS A 110 -11.20 -2.63 16.28
C LYS A 110 -12.42 -3.01 15.44
N ALA A 111 -13.16 -4.04 15.82
CA ALA A 111 -14.29 -4.59 15.07
C ALA A 111 -15.66 -4.07 15.53
N ILE A 112 -15.72 -3.09 16.45
CA ILE A 112 -16.97 -2.53 17.00
C ILE A 112 -17.90 -1.99 15.90
N ARG A 113 -17.33 -1.53 14.78
CA ARG A 113 -18.07 -0.98 13.64
C ARG A 113 -18.40 -2.02 12.55
N GLY A 114 -17.91 -3.25 12.67
CA GLY A 114 -17.99 -4.30 11.66
C GLY A 114 -16.63 -4.67 11.06
N ALA A 115 -16.64 -5.62 10.14
CA ALA A 115 -15.48 -6.07 9.36
C ALA A 115 -15.92 -6.54 7.98
N ILE A 116 -15.01 -6.50 7.00
CA ILE A 116 -15.21 -7.14 5.70
C ILE A 116 -14.58 -8.53 5.78
N ASN A 117 -15.34 -9.57 5.55
CA ASN A 117 -14.85 -10.94 5.45
C ASN A 117 -14.79 -11.36 3.98
N VAL A 118 -13.58 -11.66 3.52
CA VAL A 118 -13.31 -12.22 2.20
C VAL A 118 -13.40 -13.73 2.31
N VAL A 119 -14.37 -14.32 1.65
CA VAL A 119 -14.56 -15.77 1.65
C VAL A 119 -13.91 -16.36 0.42
N LEU A 120 -13.01 -17.32 0.61
CA LEU A 120 -12.31 -17.99 -0.48
C LEU A 120 -13.16 -19.07 -1.12
N ARG A 121 -12.78 -19.46 -2.35
CA ARG A 121 -13.45 -20.53 -3.09
C ARG A 121 -13.19 -21.90 -2.46
N LYS A 122 -14.27 -22.59 -2.08
CA LYS A 122 -14.24 -23.96 -1.55
C LYS A 122 -15.12 -24.94 -2.32
N ASP A 123 -16.17 -24.45 -3.00
CA ASP A 123 -17.18 -25.30 -3.63
C ASP A 123 -17.11 -25.33 -5.18
N LEU A 124 -15.93 -25.57 -5.75
CA LEU A 124 -15.78 -25.68 -7.22
C LEU A 124 -15.89 -27.13 -7.68
N ASN A 125 -16.83 -27.44 -8.58
CA ASN A 125 -16.90 -28.75 -9.22
C ASN A 125 -16.59 -28.66 -10.72
N GLY A 126 -15.44 -29.17 -11.11
CA GLY A 126 -14.96 -29.17 -12.50
C GLY A 126 -13.78 -28.23 -12.71
N PHE A 127 -13.72 -27.63 -13.91
CA PHE A 127 -12.62 -26.78 -14.32
C PHE A 127 -13.15 -25.41 -14.73
N GLU A 128 -12.49 -24.35 -14.29
CA GLU A 128 -12.82 -22.97 -14.62
C GLU A 128 -11.56 -22.24 -15.09
N THR A 129 -11.69 -21.46 -16.15
CA THR A 129 -10.63 -20.56 -16.62
C THR A 129 -11.20 -19.18 -16.84
N ARG A 130 -10.46 -18.15 -16.43
CA ARG A 130 -10.82 -16.75 -16.68
C ARG A 130 -9.64 -16.04 -17.30
N ALA A 131 -9.93 -15.17 -18.26
CA ALA A 131 -8.99 -14.20 -18.79
C ALA A 131 -9.67 -12.83 -18.80
N LEU A 132 -9.01 -11.84 -18.22
CA LEU A 132 -9.48 -10.46 -18.16
C LEU A 132 -8.38 -9.56 -18.71
N THR A 133 -8.75 -8.76 -19.71
CA THR A 133 -7.87 -7.77 -20.31
C THR A 133 -8.45 -6.38 -20.03
N ARG A 134 -7.59 -5.46 -19.58
CA ARG A 134 -7.88 -4.04 -19.36
C ARG A 134 -7.14 -3.24 -20.42
N LEU A 135 -7.88 -2.46 -21.20
CA LEU A 135 -7.36 -1.59 -22.27
C LEU A 135 -7.97 -0.20 -22.06
N PRO A 136 -7.29 0.70 -21.34
CA PRO A 136 -7.76 2.06 -21.15
C PRO A 136 -7.74 2.84 -22.47
N ASP A 137 -8.68 3.78 -22.66
CA ASP A 137 -8.72 4.64 -23.86
C ASP A 137 -7.47 5.55 -23.98
N GLN A 138 -6.79 5.82 -22.86
CA GLN A 138 -5.56 6.61 -22.80
C GLN A 138 -4.38 5.69 -22.55
N GLU A 139 -3.23 6.01 -23.13
CA GLU A 139 -2.01 5.20 -23.04
C GLU A 139 -1.57 4.93 -21.58
N GLY A 140 -1.15 3.69 -21.32
CA GLY A 140 -0.71 3.21 -20.02
C GLY A 140 -1.84 2.67 -19.15
N GLY A 141 -1.52 1.76 -18.23
CA GLY A 141 -2.48 1.06 -17.39
C GLY A 141 -3.08 -0.20 -18.04
N ASP A 142 -2.58 -0.62 -19.20
CA ASP A 142 -2.94 -1.88 -19.82
C ASP A 142 -2.70 -3.03 -18.85
N GLY A 143 -3.66 -3.95 -18.77
CA GLY A 143 -3.64 -5.03 -17.80
C GLY A 143 -4.10 -6.35 -18.38
N PHE A 144 -3.54 -7.44 -17.87
CA PHE A 144 -3.96 -8.80 -18.16
C PHE A 144 -3.99 -9.61 -16.87
N GLN A 145 -5.09 -10.31 -16.63
CA GLN A 145 -5.22 -11.29 -15.56
C GLN A 145 -5.70 -12.61 -16.15
N GLY A 146 -5.05 -13.70 -15.77
CA GLY A 146 -5.43 -15.05 -16.16
C GLY A 146 -5.50 -15.96 -14.95
N SER A 147 -6.57 -16.71 -14.83
CA SER A 147 -6.76 -17.66 -13.75
C SER A 147 -7.25 -19.02 -14.25
N VAL A 148 -6.82 -20.07 -13.54
CA VAL A 148 -7.22 -21.44 -13.79
C VAL A 148 -7.53 -22.09 -12.45
N PHE A 149 -8.72 -22.65 -12.32
CA PHE A 149 -9.15 -23.37 -11.15
C PHE A 149 -9.67 -24.76 -11.53
N TRP A 150 -9.45 -25.70 -10.64
CA TRP A 150 -10.05 -27.02 -10.68
C TRP A 150 -10.59 -27.35 -9.31
N GLY A 151 -11.74 -27.99 -9.24
CA GLY A 151 -12.17 -28.62 -8.01
C GLY A 151 -12.96 -29.89 -8.24
N GLY A 152 -12.99 -30.74 -7.23
CA GLY A 152 -13.67 -32.01 -7.32
C GLY A 152 -13.41 -32.92 -6.13
N THR A 153 -14.08 -34.07 -6.16
CA THR A 153 -13.98 -35.07 -5.11
C THR A 153 -12.61 -35.77 -5.14
N VAL A 154 -11.91 -35.78 -4.00
CA VAL A 154 -10.66 -36.52 -3.79
C VAL A 154 -10.84 -37.51 -2.64
N GLY A 155 -10.95 -38.79 -2.99
CA GLY A 155 -11.30 -39.83 -2.02
C GLY A 155 -12.72 -39.60 -1.49
N LYS A 156 -12.83 -39.26 -0.20
CA LYS A 156 -14.10 -38.89 0.45
C LYS A 156 -14.26 -37.37 0.64
N GLY A 157 -13.23 -36.60 0.31
CA GLY A 157 -13.21 -35.15 0.51
C GLY A 157 -13.46 -34.38 -0.78
N HIS A 158 -13.43 -33.06 -0.66
CA HIS A 158 -13.46 -32.11 -1.78
C HIS A 158 -12.17 -31.30 -1.77
N MET A 159 -11.62 -31.01 -2.96
CA MET A 159 -10.41 -30.22 -3.10
C MET A 159 -10.60 -29.20 -4.21
N VAL A 160 -10.19 -27.96 -3.95
CA VAL A 160 -10.07 -26.89 -4.96
C VAL A 160 -8.61 -26.49 -5.08
N LEU A 161 -8.13 -26.40 -6.31
CA LEU A 161 -6.80 -25.90 -6.67
C LEU A 161 -6.95 -24.75 -7.65
N GLY A 162 -6.13 -23.71 -7.48
CA GLY A 162 -6.18 -22.52 -8.30
C GLY A 162 -4.81 -21.91 -8.54
N VAL A 163 -4.63 -21.30 -9.71
CA VAL A 163 -3.55 -20.37 -9.98
C VAL A 163 -4.10 -19.10 -10.62
N ASP A 164 -3.53 -17.96 -10.25
CA ASP A 164 -3.83 -16.65 -10.83
C ASP A 164 -2.52 -15.94 -11.18
N ALA A 165 -2.54 -15.19 -12.28
CA ALA A 165 -1.46 -14.29 -12.65
C ALA A 165 -2.04 -12.97 -13.15
N LEU A 166 -1.61 -11.87 -12.56
CA LEU A 166 -1.95 -10.52 -12.97
C LEU A 166 -0.69 -9.77 -13.38
N LYS A 167 -0.80 -9.03 -14.48
CA LYS A 167 0.17 -8.03 -14.92
C LYS A 167 -0.59 -6.76 -15.27
N ARG A 168 -0.18 -5.62 -14.71
CA ARG A 168 -0.75 -4.30 -14.96
C ARG A 168 0.38 -3.31 -15.16
N GLN A 169 0.37 -2.61 -16.28
CA GLN A 169 1.34 -1.57 -16.58
C GLN A 169 1.11 -0.33 -15.71
N GLU A 170 2.16 0.46 -15.55
CA GLU A 170 2.09 1.79 -14.99
C GLU A 170 1.18 2.71 -15.81
N ILE A 171 0.70 3.77 -15.17
CA ILE A 171 0.09 4.92 -15.84
C ILE A 171 1.08 6.08 -15.76
N PRO A 172 1.73 6.46 -16.86
CA PRO A 172 2.55 7.67 -16.88
C PRO A 172 1.67 8.91 -16.68
N ALA A 173 2.04 9.80 -15.75
CA ALA A 173 1.27 11.00 -15.45
C ALA A 173 1.14 11.94 -16.67
N ARG A 174 2.16 11.96 -17.54
CA ARG A 174 2.17 12.70 -18.82
C ARG A 174 1.02 12.32 -19.75
N ASN A 175 0.49 11.11 -19.62
CA ASN A 175 -0.60 10.59 -20.44
C ASN A 175 -1.98 10.95 -19.87
N ARG A 176 -2.05 11.71 -18.76
CA ARG A 176 -3.31 12.14 -18.12
C ARG A 176 -3.38 13.67 -18.12
N GLU A 177 -4.51 14.23 -18.55
CA GLU A 177 -4.69 15.70 -18.59
C GLU A 177 -4.52 16.36 -17.20
N HIS A 178 -4.97 15.70 -16.14
CA HIS A 178 -4.92 16.21 -14.78
C HIS A 178 -3.53 16.11 -14.13
N SER A 179 -2.70 15.16 -14.58
CA SER A 179 -1.38 14.88 -13.97
C SER A 179 -0.20 15.35 -14.81
N ARG A 180 -0.36 15.49 -16.14
CA ARG A 180 0.69 16.00 -17.02
C ARG A 180 1.08 17.43 -16.67
N SER A 181 2.30 17.81 -17.01
CA SER A 181 2.71 19.19 -16.85
C SER A 181 2.04 20.08 -17.91
N VAL A 182 1.55 21.24 -17.48
CA VAL A 182 0.98 22.26 -18.37
C VAL A 182 1.69 23.56 -18.07
N TRP A 183 2.29 24.16 -19.09
CA TRP A 183 2.96 25.45 -19.00
C TRP A 183 3.06 26.09 -20.39
N LYS A 184 3.45 27.36 -20.43
CA LYS A 184 3.65 28.10 -21.67
C LYS A 184 4.94 28.91 -21.58
N GLU A 185 5.70 28.94 -22.67
CA GLU A 185 6.87 29.80 -22.78
C GLU A 185 6.48 31.28 -22.55
N GLY A 186 7.24 31.96 -21.70
CA GLY A 186 6.95 33.33 -21.27
C GLY A 186 5.74 33.48 -20.32
N GLY A 187 5.07 32.40 -19.95
CA GLY A 187 3.92 32.40 -19.05
C GLY A 187 4.27 32.62 -17.57
N THR A 188 3.32 32.36 -16.67
CA THR A 188 3.51 32.51 -15.22
C THR A 188 3.50 31.17 -14.47
N PHE A 189 4.13 31.12 -13.29
CA PHE A 189 4.03 29.96 -12.41
C PHE A 189 2.60 29.68 -11.92
N SER A 190 1.74 30.72 -11.81
CA SER A 190 0.34 30.55 -11.40
C SER A 190 -0.53 29.84 -12.44
N GLU A 191 -0.15 29.90 -13.71
CA GLU A 191 -0.85 29.20 -14.80
C GLU A 191 -0.30 27.79 -15.04
N ALA A 192 0.87 27.49 -14.49
CA ALA A 192 1.51 26.20 -14.65
C ALA A 192 0.87 25.13 -13.75
N LYS A 193 0.69 23.92 -14.27
CA LYS A 193 0.20 22.75 -13.54
C LYS A 193 1.25 21.66 -13.56
N ASN A 194 1.41 20.96 -12.43
CA ASN A 194 2.39 19.89 -12.26
C ASN A 194 3.82 20.32 -12.66
N VAL A 195 4.15 21.59 -12.39
CA VAL A 195 5.47 22.19 -12.57
C VAL A 195 5.96 22.66 -11.20
N SER A 196 7.15 22.23 -10.82
CA SER A 196 7.79 22.70 -9.59
C SER A 196 8.60 23.95 -9.86
N VAL A 197 8.62 24.91 -8.92
CA VAL A 197 9.56 26.05 -8.97
C VAL A 197 11.02 25.62 -8.76
N GLY A 198 11.25 24.45 -8.19
CA GLY A 198 12.58 23.91 -7.95
C GLY A 198 13.23 23.34 -9.20
N GLY A 199 13.11 23.98 -10.37
CA GLY A 199 13.89 23.63 -11.55
C GLY A 199 15.32 24.13 -11.40
N ASN A 200 15.49 25.44 -11.47
CA ASN A 200 16.73 26.14 -11.09
C ASN A 200 16.43 27.62 -10.82
N THR A 201 15.51 27.88 -9.91
CA THR A 201 15.08 29.25 -9.56
C THR A 201 15.91 29.76 -8.39
N VAL A 202 16.54 30.92 -8.55
CA VAL A 202 17.28 31.60 -7.48
C VAL A 202 16.45 32.75 -6.94
N TRP A 203 16.37 32.86 -5.62
CA TRP A 203 15.83 34.01 -4.91
C TRP A 203 16.94 34.80 -4.26
N VAL A 204 16.82 36.11 -4.37
CA VAL A 204 17.79 37.09 -3.86
C VAL A 204 17.05 38.11 -3.01
N VAL A 205 17.58 38.44 -1.83
CA VAL A 205 17.10 39.58 -1.02
C VAL A 205 18.13 40.68 -1.10
N THR A 206 17.81 41.77 -1.80
CA THR A 206 18.70 42.92 -1.97
C THR A 206 18.85 43.73 -0.66
N PRO A 207 19.86 44.61 -0.54
CA PRO A 207 20.04 45.47 0.64
C PRO A 207 18.84 46.34 1.01
N ASP A 208 18.03 46.73 0.04
CA ASP A 208 16.78 47.46 0.22
C ASP A 208 15.57 46.55 0.48
N PHE A 209 15.81 45.30 0.89
CA PHE A 209 14.82 44.28 1.25
C PHE A 209 13.85 43.93 0.11
N LYS A 210 14.24 44.11 -1.15
CA LYS A 210 13.45 43.61 -2.27
C LYS A 210 13.73 42.13 -2.49
N PHE A 211 12.65 41.37 -2.63
CA PHE A 211 12.71 39.98 -3.04
C PHE A 211 12.76 39.94 -4.57
N ARG A 212 13.85 39.41 -5.11
CA ARG A 212 14.07 39.22 -6.54
C ARG A 212 14.19 37.73 -6.86
N SER A 213 13.95 37.36 -8.12
CA SER A 213 14.29 36.02 -8.60
C SER A 213 14.84 35.98 -10.02
N VAL A 214 15.65 34.97 -10.30
CA VAL A 214 16.14 34.68 -11.65
C VAL A 214 16.11 33.18 -11.95
N SER A 215 16.10 32.84 -13.23
CA SER A 215 16.42 31.50 -13.74
C SER A 215 17.94 31.34 -13.82
N LEU A 216 18.52 30.44 -13.04
CA LEU A 216 19.95 30.16 -13.08
C LEU A 216 20.25 29.16 -14.22
N GLY A 217 21.01 29.60 -15.22
CA GLY A 217 21.27 28.81 -16.42
C GLY A 217 20.06 28.74 -17.37
N LYS A 218 20.13 27.84 -18.36
CA LYS A 218 19.07 27.68 -19.38
C LYS A 218 17.96 26.76 -18.85
N CYS A 219 16.72 27.22 -18.92
CA CYS A 219 15.54 26.38 -18.62
C CYS A 219 15.17 25.48 -19.81
N ASP A 220 16.09 24.60 -20.23
CA ASP A 220 15.96 23.77 -21.44
C ASP A 220 14.82 22.74 -21.33
N PRO A 221 13.74 22.84 -22.14
CA PRO A 221 12.64 21.88 -22.14
C PRO A 221 13.05 20.47 -22.54
N ALA A 222 14.09 20.30 -23.36
CA ALA A 222 14.61 18.98 -23.72
C ALA A 222 15.19 18.23 -22.50
N LYS A 223 15.48 18.95 -21.42
CA LYS A 223 16.02 18.41 -20.16
C LYS A 223 14.97 18.37 -19.03
N GLY A 224 13.69 18.59 -19.34
CA GLY A 224 12.58 18.58 -18.38
C GLY A 224 12.36 19.89 -17.60
N TYR A 225 13.17 20.92 -17.86
CA TYR A 225 12.91 22.26 -17.32
C TYR A 225 11.75 22.94 -18.06
N THR A 226 11.20 23.99 -17.45
CA THR A 226 10.15 24.82 -18.05
C THR A 226 10.49 26.28 -17.87
N GLY A 227 10.09 27.14 -18.81
CA GLY A 227 10.24 28.58 -18.70
C GLY A 227 11.44 29.16 -19.45
N PRO A 228 11.98 30.33 -19.04
CA PRO A 228 11.71 31.00 -17.76
C PRO A 228 10.24 31.42 -17.58
N LEU A 229 9.67 31.13 -16.41
CA LEU A 229 8.30 31.51 -16.03
C LEU A 229 8.32 32.70 -15.08
N SER A 230 7.36 33.62 -15.21
CA SER A 230 7.22 34.78 -14.34
C SER A 230 6.57 34.46 -13.00
N ASN A 231 6.88 35.30 -12.01
CA ASN A 231 6.25 35.33 -10.69
C ASN A 231 6.31 33.97 -9.98
N PRO A 232 7.51 33.41 -9.72
CA PRO A 232 7.61 32.25 -8.84
C PRO A 232 6.97 32.54 -7.48
N PRO A 233 6.67 31.50 -6.67
CA PRO A 233 6.16 31.69 -5.31
C PRO A 233 6.94 32.76 -4.54
N LEU A 234 6.21 33.60 -3.81
CA LEU A 234 6.71 34.78 -3.07
C LEU A 234 7.16 35.99 -3.92
N ILE A 235 7.14 35.90 -5.26
CA ILE A 235 7.52 36.98 -6.17
C ILE A 235 6.30 37.49 -6.94
N ARG A 236 6.18 38.82 -7.11
CA ARG A 236 5.02 39.51 -7.73
C ARG A 236 5.38 40.64 -8.68
N ASN A 237 6.67 40.79 -9.00
CA ASN A 237 7.23 41.92 -9.75
C ASN A 237 7.58 41.57 -11.22
N GLY A 238 7.17 40.39 -11.70
CA GLY A 238 7.47 39.92 -13.06
C GLY A 238 8.79 39.18 -13.23
N ASP A 239 9.61 39.10 -12.17
CA ASP A 239 10.86 38.35 -12.16
C ASP A 239 10.64 36.88 -12.52
N LYS A 240 11.71 36.24 -13.02
CA LYS A 240 11.66 34.92 -13.66
C LYS A 240 12.25 33.82 -12.77
N GLY A 241 11.97 32.58 -13.14
CA GLY A 241 12.57 31.37 -12.58
C GLY A 241 12.47 30.18 -13.54
N CYS A 242 13.33 29.18 -13.37
CA CYS A 242 13.21 27.91 -14.09
C CYS A 242 12.29 26.98 -13.31
N GLY A 243 11.19 26.55 -13.94
CA GLY A 243 10.37 25.45 -13.43
C GLY A 243 10.88 24.08 -13.89
N PHE A 244 10.25 23.02 -13.38
CA PHE A 244 10.52 21.65 -13.78
C PHE A 244 9.23 20.85 -13.93
N ALA A 245 9.01 20.27 -15.11
CA ALA A 245 7.83 19.52 -15.51
C ALA A 245 7.80 18.11 -14.90
N TYR A 246 7.60 18.01 -13.58
CA TYR A 246 7.64 16.72 -12.89
C TYR A 246 6.49 15.78 -13.29
N GLY A 247 5.34 16.34 -13.68
CA GLY A 247 4.19 15.60 -14.18
C GLY A 247 4.47 14.85 -15.48
N ASP A 248 5.48 15.27 -16.23
CA ASP A 248 5.87 14.59 -17.47
C ASP A 248 6.77 13.36 -17.24
N ILE A 249 7.21 13.16 -15.99
CA ILE A 249 8.19 12.13 -15.61
C ILE A 249 7.61 11.07 -14.66
N MET A 250 6.80 11.49 -13.69
CA MET A 250 6.25 10.57 -12.69
C MET A 250 5.20 9.62 -13.27
N TRP A 251 4.91 8.56 -12.52
CA TRP A 251 3.77 7.68 -12.78
C TRP A 251 2.65 8.00 -11.79
N ASP A 252 1.39 7.91 -12.24
CA ASP A 252 0.21 8.02 -11.39
C ASP A 252 -0.09 6.69 -10.70
N THR A 253 0.27 5.56 -11.33
CA THR A 253 0.11 4.21 -10.76
C THR A 253 1.36 3.37 -10.97
N ALA A 254 1.59 2.42 -10.08
CA ALA A 254 2.69 1.46 -10.20
C ALA A 254 2.42 0.40 -11.28
N HIS A 255 3.49 -0.06 -11.92
CA HIS A 255 3.53 -1.34 -12.61
C HIS A 255 3.42 -2.46 -11.56
N LEU A 256 2.62 -3.49 -11.83
CA LEU A 256 2.35 -4.60 -10.93
C LEU A 256 2.39 -5.92 -11.68
N GLU A 257 3.13 -6.89 -11.14
CA GLU A 257 3.07 -8.29 -11.55
C GLU A 257 2.89 -9.14 -10.30
N GLN A 258 1.89 -10.02 -10.30
CA GLN A 258 1.62 -10.92 -9.19
C GLN A 258 1.20 -12.29 -9.68
N ARG A 259 1.50 -13.31 -8.88
CA ARG A 259 1.16 -14.71 -9.11
C ARG A 259 0.77 -15.35 -7.80
N THR A 260 -0.32 -16.08 -7.83
CA THR A 260 -0.88 -16.72 -6.63
C THR A 260 -1.27 -18.15 -6.94
N ALA A 261 -1.05 -19.05 -5.99
CA ALA A 261 -1.57 -20.41 -6.03
C ALA A 261 -2.39 -20.68 -4.77
N ILE A 262 -3.56 -21.28 -4.96
CA ILE A 262 -4.52 -21.58 -3.90
C ILE A 262 -4.78 -23.08 -3.88
N LEU A 263 -4.89 -23.63 -2.69
CA LEU A 263 -5.40 -24.97 -2.41
C LEU A 263 -6.37 -24.87 -1.24
N ASN A 264 -7.56 -25.42 -1.41
CA ASN A 264 -8.49 -25.73 -0.33
C ASN A 264 -8.75 -27.24 -0.37
N LEU A 265 -8.80 -27.87 0.80
CA LEU A 265 -9.12 -29.28 0.97
C LEU A 265 -10.02 -29.46 2.19
N GLU A 266 -11.16 -30.09 1.96
CA GLU A 266 -12.10 -30.53 2.99
C GLU A 266 -12.15 -32.05 2.95
N HIS A 267 -11.87 -32.70 4.07
CA HIS A 267 -11.76 -34.16 4.11
C HIS A 267 -12.40 -34.77 5.36
N PRO A 268 -13.46 -35.60 5.21
CA PRO A 268 -14.07 -36.25 6.35
C PRO A 268 -13.14 -37.32 6.94
N LEU A 269 -12.86 -37.20 8.24
CA LEU A 269 -12.10 -38.14 9.05
C LEU A 269 -13.05 -39.11 9.78
N GLY A 270 -13.89 -39.80 9.01
CA GLY A 270 -14.94 -40.68 9.53
C GLY A 270 -16.32 -40.01 9.53
N GLU A 271 -17.18 -40.38 10.48
CA GLU A 271 -18.57 -39.86 10.55
C GLU A 271 -18.73 -38.62 11.45
N ARG A 272 -17.69 -38.22 12.18
CA ARG A 272 -17.79 -37.20 13.25
C ARG A 272 -16.67 -36.17 13.23
N ALA A 273 -15.85 -36.14 12.19
CA ALA A 273 -14.73 -35.24 12.12
C ALA A 273 -14.48 -34.87 10.66
N GLU A 274 -14.12 -33.62 10.43
CA GLU A 274 -13.73 -33.08 9.14
C GLU A 274 -12.43 -32.30 9.29
N LEU A 275 -11.51 -32.53 8.36
CA LEU A 275 -10.26 -31.83 8.22
C LEU A 275 -10.43 -30.71 7.20
N HIS A 276 -9.98 -29.52 7.55
CA HIS A 276 -9.92 -28.34 6.69
C HIS A 276 -8.46 -27.96 6.48
N LEU A 277 -8.04 -27.78 5.23
CA LEU A 277 -6.71 -27.26 4.88
C LEU A 277 -6.87 -26.17 3.83
N ASP A 278 -6.47 -24.96 4.19
CA ASP A 278 -6.40 -23.81 3.29
C ASP A 278 -4.93 -23.43 3.10
N VAL A 279 -4.48 -23.29 1.86
CA VAL A 279 -3.12 -22.87 1.51
C VAL A 279 -3.23 -21.82 0.41
N ASN A 280 -2.70 -20.63 0.68
CA ASN A 280 -2.54 -19.56 -0.29
C ASN A 280 -1.08 -19.12 -0.30
N VAL A 281 -0.45 -19.17 -1.48
CA VAL A 281 0.92 -18.73 -1.68
C VAL A 281 0.98 -17.71 -2.80
N GLY A 282 1.60 -16.57 -2.52
CA GLY A 282 1.66 -15.43 -3.43
C GLY A 282 3.08 -14.95 -3.62
N SER A 283 3.35 -14.39 -4.79
CA SER A 283 4.55 -13.60 -5.04
C SER A 283 4.22 -12.46 -5.98
N GLY A 284 4.92 -11.34 -5.82
CA GLY A 284 4.70 -10.21 -6.69
C GLY A 284 5.86 -9.24 -6.71
N GLU A 285 5.84 -8.42 -7.75
CA GLU A 285 6.75 -7.31 -7.96
C GLU A 285 5.95 -6.06 -8.32
N TRP A 286 6.36 -4.91 -7.82
CA TRP A 286 5.85 -3.63 -8.31
C TRP A 286 6.98 -2.65 -8.57
N ALA A 287 6.75 -1.72 -9.48
CA ALA A 287 7.68 -0.65 -9.80
C ALA A 287 6.97 0.69 -9.92
N PHE A 288 7.62 1.75 -9.47
CA PHE A 288 7.08 3.10 -9.50
C PHE A 288 8.16 4.15 -9.77
N ARG A 289 7.76 5.32 -10.24
CA ARG A 289 8.68 6.41 -10.59
C ARG A 289 8.17 7.76 -10.11
N TYR A 290 9.08 8.52 -9.49
CA TYR A 290 8.98 9.97 -9.35
C TYR A 290 10.07 10.70 -10.14
N ALA A 291 9.78 11.97 -10.41
CA ALA A 291 10.78 12.92 -10.89
C ALA A 291 12.01 12.99 -9.94
N PRO A 292 13.16 13.47 -10.46
CA PRO A 292 14.39 13.61 -9.68
C PRO A 292 14.18 14.39 -8.38
N SER A 293 15.05 14.14 -7.41
CA SER A 293 15.03 14.85 -6.12
C SER A 293 15.04 16.37 -6.33
N VAL A 294 14.29 17.09 -5.48
CA VAL A 294 14.26 18.55 -5.47
C VAL A 294 14.62 19.05 -4.08
N GLY A 295 15.41 20.12 -4.03
CA GLY A 295 15.77 20.78 -2.77
C GLY A 295 15.68 22.30 -2.90
N THR A 296 15.29 22.95 -1.81
CA THR A 296 15.41 24.39 -1.66
C THR A 296 16.32 24.68 -0.48
N PHE A 297 17.40 25.43 -0.69
CA PHE A 297 18.35 25.75 0.36
C PHE A 297 19.02 27.10 0.13
N ALA A 298 19.46 27.70 1.23
CA ALA A 298 20.32 28.86 1.21
C ALA A 298 21.75 28.45 0.80
N PHE A 299 22.46 29.33 0.10
CA PHE A 299 23.84 29.08 -0.31
C PHE A 299 24.64 30.38 -0.38
N THR A 300 25.97 30.28 -0.37
CA THR A 300 26.87 31.41 -0.62
C THR A 300 27.34 31.34 -2.07
N PRO A 301 26.97 32.30 -2.94
CA PRO A 301 27.35 32.26 -4.34
C PRO A 301 28.84 32.55 -4.53
N THR A 302 29.41 31.99 -5.59
CA THR A 302 30.75 32.32 -6.06
C THR A 302 30.68 33.47 -7.06
N GLY A 303 31.82 34.05 -7.46
CA GLY A 303 31.87 35.08 -8.51
C GLY A 303 31.16 34.66 -9.80
N LYS A 304 31.41 33.43 -10.28
CA LYS A 304 30.73 32.87 -11.47
C LYS A 304 29.20 32.79 -11.29
N ILE A 305 28.73 32.44 -10.09
CA ILE A 305 27.28 32.36 -9.81
C ILE A 305 26.68 33.77 -9.67
N ILE A 306 27.39 34.72 -9.06
CA ILE A 306 26.96 36.13 -9.00
C ILE A 306 26.83 36.70 -10.41
N GLU A 307 27.85 36.49 -11.26
CA GLU A 307 27.83 36.88 -12.67
C GLU A 307 26.63 36.28 -13.41
N ALA A 308 26.41 34.97 -13.27
CA ALA A 308 25.28 34.29 -13.88
C ALA A 308 23.91 34.81 -13.38
N ILE A 309 23.79 35.16 -12.10
CA ILE A 309 22.56 35.75 -11.53
C ILE A 309 22.32 37.14 -12.12
N ASN A 310 23.34 38.00 -12.15
CA ASN A 310 23.21 39.36 -12.69
C ASN A 310 22.94 39.33 -14.20
N GLU A 311 23.57 38.43 -14.96
CA GLU A 311 23.28 38.20 -16.37
C GLU A 311 21.81 37.79 -16.58
N ALA A 312 21.32 36.84 -15.78
CA ALA A 312 19.93 36.41 -15.81
C ALA A 312 18.94 37.51 -15.36
N ALA A 313 19.41 38.51 -14.60
CA ALA A 313 18.67 39.71 -14.24
C ALA A 313 18.75 40.83 -15.31
N GLY A 314 19.21 40.51 -16.53
CA GLY A 314 19.34 41.50 -17.61
C GLY A 314 20.50 42.48 -17.41
N GLY A 315 21.51 42.10 -16.64
CA GLY A 315 22.66 42.94 -16.30
C GLY A 315 22.46 43.82 -15.06
N GLU A 316 21.33 43.69 -14.35
CA GLU A 316 21.16 44.33 -13.04
C GLU A 316 22.04 43.63 -11.99
N ASN A 317 22.83 44.40 -11.24
CA ASN A 317 23.73 43.91 -10.19
C ASN A 317 23.00 43.55 -8.89
N ILE A 318 21.94 42.74 -8.98
CA ILE A 318 21.11 42.36 -7.83
C ILE A 318 21.84 41.44 -6.85
N ALA A 319 22.91 40.75 -7.29
CA ALA A 319 23.69 39.80 -6.51
C ALA A 319 25.05 40.32 -6.01
N ASP A 320 25.42 41.57 -6.25
CA ASP A 320 26.74 42.07 -5.81
C ASP A 320 26.81 42.31 -4.30
N SER A 321 25.66 42.52 -3.65
CA SER A 321 25.57 42.85 -2.22
C SER A 321 24.31 42.32 -1.56
N ALA A 322 23.71 41.26 -2.11
CA ALA A 322 22.48 40.74 -1.54
C ALA A 322 22.68 40.20 -0.12
N LEU A 323 21.66 40.40 0.71
CA LEU A 323 21.59 39.94 2.09
C LEU A 323 21.38 38.44 2.20
N PHE A 324 20.80 37.81 1.17
CA PHE A 324 20.44 36.40 1.18
C PHE A 324 20.31 35.82 -0.23
N TYR A 325 20.70 34.55 -0.38
CA TYR A 325 20.49 33.74 -1.58
C TYR A 325 19.87 32.41 -1.21
N ALA A 326 18.86 31.99 -1.97
CA ALA A 326 18.37 30.61 -1.97
C ALA A 326 18.19 30.12 -3.39
N VAL A 327 18.33 28.82 -3.59
CA VAL A 327 18.07 28.16 -4.86
C VAL A 327 17.07 27.04 -4.64
N GLY A 328 16.09 26.94 -5.54
CA GLY A 328 15.23 25.80 -5.72
C GLY A 328 15.76 25.00 -6.89
N HIS A 329 16.27 23.81 -6.62
CA HIS A 329 17.09 23.06 -7.55
C HIS A 329 16.57 21.64 -7.74
N ARG A 330 16.47 21.20 -8.99
CA ARG A 330 16.19 19.81 -9.36
C ARG A 330 17.51 19.12 -9.64
N PHE A 331 17.77 18.04 -8.92
CA PHE A 331 18.96 17.20 -9.05
C PHE A 331 18.82 16.22 -10.22
N VAL A 332 18.64 16.76 -11.42
CA VAL A 332 18.42 16.01 -12.66
C VAL A 332 19.60 15.10 -13.03
N GLY A 333 20.83 15.48 -12.66
CA GLY A 333 22.03 14.68 -12.87
C GLY A 333 22.03 13.36 -12.08
N HIS A 334 21.34 13.30 -10.93
CA HIS A 334 21.19 12.08 -10.14
C HIS A 334 20.22 11.08 -10.77
N GLY A 335 19.26 11.55 -11.57
CA GLY A 335 18.25 10.71 -12.23
C GLY A 335 16.88 10.68 -11.54
N ASN A 336 15.98 9.89 -12.11
CA ASN A 336 14.62 9.71 -11.60
C ASN A 336 14.61 8.76 -10.42
N ARG A 337 13.76 9.05 -9.42
CA ARG A 337 13.58 8.18 -8.27
C ARG A 337 12.69 7.01 -8.68
N ASP A 338 13.32 5.89 -8.94
CA ASP A 338 12.68 4.66 -9.36
C ASP A 338 12.70 3.64 -8.22
N TRP A 339 11.53 3.15 -7.86
CA TRP A 339 11.34 2.10 -6.87
C TRP A 339 11.03 0.77 -7.53
N ARG A 340 11.54 -0.29 -6.92
CA ARG A 340 11.16 -1.67 -7.21
C ARG A 340 10.94 -2.38 -5.89
N SER A 341 9.91 -3.20 -5.82
CA SER A 341 9.65 -4.06 -4.68
C SER A 341 9.41 -5.49 -5.15
N LYS A 342 9.77 -6.43 -4.29
CA LYS A 342 9.47 -7.86 -4.45
C LYS A 342 8.96 -8.40 -3.14
N TRP A 343 7.97 -9.27 -3.19
CA TRP A 343 7.41 -9.90 -2.01
C TRP A 343 7.00 -11.34 -2.27
N ASN A 344 6.95 -12.12 -1.18
CA ASN A 344 6.42 -13.48 -1.14
C ASN A 344 5.52 -13.61 0.10
N GLU A 345 4.36 -14.23 -0.10
CA GLU A 345 3.35 -14.49 0.92
C GLU A 345 3.07 -15.99 1.01
N TYR A 346 2.88 -16.46 2.25
CA TYR A 346 2.45 -17.82 2.56
C TYR A 346 1.39 -17.74 3.66
N ASP A 347 0.17 -18.15 3.37
CA ASP A 347 -0.95 -18.28 4.31
C ASP A 347 -1.40 -19.74 4.33
N ILE A 348 -1.38 -20.37 5.51
CA ILE A 348 -1.73 -21.77 5.70
C ILE A 348 -2.66 -21.87 6.90
N SER A 349 -3.84 -22.45 6.71
CA SER A 349 -4.76 -22.86 7.77
C SER A 349 -4.87 -24.38 7.80
N LEU A 350 -4.84 -24.96 9.00
CA LEU A 350 -5.21 -26.34 9.24
C LEU A 350 -6.24 -26.38 10.36
N GLY A 351 -7.44 -26.83 10.04
CA GLY A 351 -8.55 -26.98 10.96
C GLY A 351 -9.00 -28.43 11.07
N ILE A 352 -9.51 -28.81 12.24
CA ILE A 352 -10.29 -30.01 12.42
C ILE A 352 -11.52 -29.65 13.26
N GLU A 353 -12.69 -30.00 12.75
CA GLU A 353 -13.94 -29.80 13.46
C GLU A 353 -14.78 -31.08 13.47
N GLY A 354 -15.76 -31.13 14.35
CA GLY A 354 -16.74 -32.19 14.38
C GLY A 354 -17.33 -32.44 15.75
N LEU A 355 -17.72 -33.68 16.02
CA LEU A 355 -18.51 -34.07 17.19
C LEU A 355 -17.74 -35.00 18.13
N LEU A 356 -17.49 -34.54 19.36
CA LEU A 356 -17.04 -35.41 20.46
C LEU A 356 -18.18 -36.33 20.91
N THR A 357 -19.39 -35.79 21.00
CA THR A 357 -20.64 -36.52 21.26
C THR A 357 -21.76 -35.94 20.40
N LYS A 358 -22.96 -36.54 20.43
CA LYS A 358 -24.12 -36.03 19.69
C LYS A 358 -24.52 -34.59 20.03
N ASP A 359 -24.16 -34.10 21.22
CA ASP A 359 -24.54 -32.78 21.74
C ASP A 359 -23.31 -31.88 22.03
N LEU A 360 -22.09 -32.35 21.72
CA LEU A 360 -20.84 -31.66 22.01
C LEU A 360 -19.93 -31.69 20.78
N GLY A 361 -19.76 -30.53 20.17
CA GLY A 361 -18.86 -30.27 19.06
C GLY A 361 -17.53 -29.69 19.51
N TYR A 362 -16.55 -29.76 18.63
CA TYR A 362 -15.24 -29.16 18.78
C TYR A 362 -14.79 -28.52 17.47
N ASP A 363 -14.01 -27.46 17.58
CA ASP A 363 -13.32 -26.78 16.47
C ASP A 363 -11.90 -26.47 16.97
N ALA A 364 -10.90 -26.99 16.26
CA ALA A 364 -9.50 -26.71 16.54
C ALA A 364 -8.80 -26.27 15.26
N HIS A 365 -8.12 -25.12 15.30
CA HIS A 365 -7.37 -24.62 14.16
C HIS A 365 -5.98 -24.12 14.54
N ILE A 366 -5.09 -24.18 13.56
CA ILE A 366 -3.80 -23.52 13.54
C ILE A 366 -3.63 -22.75 12.24
N ASP A 367 -3.23 -21.49 12.35
CA ASP A 367 -3.03 -20.58 11.24
C ASP A 367 -1.58 -20.10 11.24
N ALA A 368 -0.92 -20.18 10.10
CA ALA A 368 0.43 -19.68 9.90
C ALA A 368 0.44 -18.75 8.68
N TYR A 369 0.79 -17.48 8.91
CA TYR A 369 0.93 -16.49 7.85
C TYR A 369 2.34 -15.89 7.87
N ARG A 370 2.93 -15.72 6.69
CA ARG A 370 4.24 -15.11 6.51
C ARG A 370 4.28 -14.28 5.23
N LEU A 371 4.57 -13.00 5.39
CA LEU A 371 4.93 -12.08 4.32
C LEU A 371 6.39 -11.69 4.48
N LYS A 372 7.13 -11.70 3.37
CA LYS A 372 8.47 -11.11 3.28
C LYS A 372 8.58 -10.32 2.00
N GLY A 373 9.12 -9.12 2.10
CA GLY A 373 9.46 -8.38 0.93
C GLY A 373 10.57 -7.38 1.16
N SER A 374 11.05 -6.86 0.05
CA SER A 374 12.00 -5.76 0.03
C SER A 374 11.54 -4.71 -0.96
N LEU A 375 11.99 -3.48 -0.74
CA LEU A 375 11.90 -2.40 -1.69
C LEU A 375 13.26 -1.73 -1.81
N SER A 376 13.65 -1.42 -3.04
CA SER A 376 14.84 -0.67 -3.39
C SER A 376 14.43 0.56 -4.17
N GLY A 377 14.96 1.72 -3.80
CA GLY A 377 14.82 2.96 -4.55
C GLY A 377 16.19 3.54 -4.88
N GLU A 378 16.38 4.04 -6.10
CA GLU A 378 17.67 4.61 -6.53
C GLU A 378 17.58 6.13 -6.67
N THR A 379 18.75 6.80 -6.77
CA THR A 379 18.90 8.23 -7.14
C THR A 379 18.40 9.27 -6.12
N PHE A 380 18.40 8.92 -4.83
CA PHE A 380 18.14 9.89 -3.78
C PHE A 380 19.36 10.79 -3.55
N VAL A 381 19.13 11.96 -2.93
CA VAL A 381 20.19 12.96 -2.75
C VAL A 381 20.39 13.23 -1.27
N HIS A 382 21.63 13.05 -0.80
CA HIS A 382 22.04 13.39 0.56
C HIS A 382 22.17 14.92 0.70
N ALA A 383 21.29 15.53 1.50
CA ALA A 383 21.15 16.97 1.65
C ALA A 383 22.43 17.68 2.12
N ASP A 384 23.15 17.13 3.10
CA ASP A 384 24.37 17.79 3.60
C ASP A 384 25.56 17.60 2.66
N LYS A 385 25.80 16.38 2.14
CA LYS A 385 26.86 16.12 1.15
C LYS A 385 26.69 17.01 -0.08
N ILE A 386 25.50 17.07 -0.68
CA ILE A 386 25.31 17.89 -1.89
C ILE A 386 25.55 19.39 -1.63
N ARG A 387 25.19 19.91 -0.44
CA ARG A 387 25.54 21.29 -0.07
C ARG A 387 27.04 21.49 0.08
N GLN A 388 27.77 20.50 0.59
CA GLN A 388 29.23 20.53 0.67
C GLN A 388 29.86 20.51 -0.71
N GLU A 389 29.36 19.67 -1.63
CA GLU A 389 29.82 19.62 -3.03
C GLU A 389 29.61 20.95 -3.77
N ILE A 390 28.45 21.59 -3.55
CA ILE A 390 28.16 22.93 -4.11
C ILE A 390 29.11 23.97 -3.51
N ALA A 391 29.30 23.98 -2.19
CA ALA A 391 30.19 24.93 -1.52
C ALA A 391 31.66 24.74 -1.93
N ALA A 392 32.07 23.49 -2.16
CA ALA A 392 33.39 23.10 -2.66
C ALA A 392 33.56 23.34 -4.17
N ARG A 393 32.49 23.74 -4.87
CA ARG A 393 32.45 24.02 -6.32
C ARG A 393 32.67 22.80 -7.22
N ARG A 394 32.52 21.59 -6.66
CA ARG A 394 32.58 20.35 -7.44
C ARG A 394 31.26 20.09 -8.16
N TYR A 395 30.14 20.43 -7.55
CA TYR A 395 28.84 20.40 -8.22
C TYR A 395 28.53 21.73 -8.94
N ASP A 396 28.41 21.72 -10.28
CA ASP A 396 27.97 22.87 -11.05
C ASP A 396 26.45 23.10 -10.92
N LEU A 397 26.09 24.10 -10.12
CA LEU A 397 24.70 24.51 -9.91
C LEU A 397 24.07 25.21 -11.13
N VAL A 398 24.89 25.75 -12.05
CA VAL A 398 24.45 26.46 -13.26
C VAL A 398 24.19 25.46 -14.39
N ASP A 399 24.99 24.40 -14.49
CA ASP A 399 24.80 23.30 -15.45
C ASP A 399 24.79 21.93 -14.76
N PRO A 400 23.60 21.46 -14.30
CA PRO A 400 23.43 20.15 -13.65
C PRO A 400 23.65 18.94 -14.56
N PHE A 401 23.99 19.18 -15.84
CA PHE A 401 24.32 18.16 -16.83
C PHE A 401 25.77 18.25 -17.27
N SER A 402 26.59 19.00 -16.53
CA SER A 402 28.01 19.12 -16.81
C SER A 402 28.67 17.74 -16.84
N ALA A 403 29.44 17.45 -17.88
CA ALA A 403 30.23 16.23 -17.98
C ALA A 403 31.60 16.35 -17.29
N ALA A 404 31.83 17.42 -16.52
CA ALA A 404 33.09 17.62 -15.81
C ALA A 404 33.29 16.49 -14.76
N PRO A 405 34.49 15.88 -14.67
CA PRO A 405 34.73 14.77 -13.75
C PRO A 405 34.38 15.07 -12.30
N GLU A 406 34.71 16.27 -11.81
CA GLU A 406 34.40 16.68 -10.43
C GLU A 406 32.89 16.78 -10.17
N HIS A 407 32.10 17.14 -11.18
CA HIS A 407 30.63 17.21 -11.08
C HIS A 407 30.00 15.82 -11.04
N LEU A 408 30.48 14.91 -11.90
CA LEU A 408 30.04 13.52 -11.88
C LEU A 408 30.39 12.85 -10.55
N GLN A 409 31.61 13.08 -10.02
CA GLN A 409 31.99 12.60 -8.70
C GLN A 409 31.10 13.20 -7.59
N ALA A 410 30.78 14.49 -7.66
CA ALA A 410 29.87 15.11 -6.70
C ALA A 410 28.46 14.51 -6.74
N ILE A 411 27.96 14.12 -7.92
CA ILE A 411 26.69 13.38 -8.05
C ILE A 411 26.79 12.03 -7.35
N GLU A 412 27.85 11.26 -7.63
CA GLU A 412 28.07 9.96 -7.00
C GLU A 412 28.19 10.08 -5.48
N ASP A 413 29.04 10.98 -4.97
CA ASP A 413 29.32 11.16 -3.54
C ASP A 413 28.07 11.55 -2.74
N SER A 414 27.14 12.24 -3.39
CA SER A 414 25.88 12.70 -2.78
C SER A 414 24.67 11.82 -3.10
N SER A 415 24.84 10.74 -3.86
CA SER A 415 23.78 9.81 -4.19
C SER A 415 23.48 8.87 -3.01
N LEU A 416 22.21 8.51 -2.86
CA LEU A 416 21.73 7.55 -1.88
C LEU A 416 20.83 6.51 -2.55
N GLN A 417 20.91 5.27 -2.06
CA GLN A 417 19.98 4.19 -2.33
C GLN A 417 19.04 4.01 -1.14
N GLU A 418 17.74 3.95 -1.39
CA GLU A 418 16.74 3.54 -0.40
C GLU A 418 16.61 2.02 -0.36
N GLU A 419 16.55 1.47 0.84
CA GLU A 419 16.26 0.07 1.10
C GLU A 419 15.20 -0.05 2.19
N ILE A 420 14.14 -0.79 1.91
CA ILE A 420 13.16 -1.20 2.92
C ILE A 420 13.15 -2.73 2.96
N ASP A 421 13.46 -3.29 4.13
CA ASP A 421 13.16 -4.68 4.45
C ASP A 421 11.86 -4.72 5.25
N PHE A 422 10.85 -5.41 4.74
CA PHE A 422 9.56 -5.52 5.41
C PHE A 422 9.11 -6.96 5.51
N GLY A 423 8.38 -7.25 6.58
CA GLY A 423 7.90 -8.59 6.78
C GLY A 423 6.88 -8.67 7.89
N GLN A 424 6.14 -9.77 7.85
CA GLN A 424 5.15 -10.09 8.84
C GLN A 424 5.08 -11.59 9.05
N GLU A 425 4.96 -11.99 10.30
CA GLU A 425 4.76 -13.38 10.71
C GLU A 425 3.58 -13.42 11.67
N TYR A 426 2.67 -14.36 11.47
CA TYR A 426 1.54 -14.61 12.34
C TYR A 426 1.38 -16.11 12.57
N LEU A 427 1.16 -16.47 13.83
CA LEU A 427 0.78 -17.82 14.26
C LEU A 427 -0.46 -17.69 15.14
N GLY A 428 -1.57 -18.22 14.67
CA GLY A 428 -2.85 -18.28 15.38
C GLY A 428 -3.17 -19.72 15.77
N THR A 429 -3.78 -19.89 16.93
CA THR A 429 -4.39 -21.16 17.35
C THR A 429 -5.73 -20.89 17.99
N ARG A 430 -6.65 -21.83 17.81
CA ARG A 430 -7.92 -21.87 18.54
C ARG A 430 -8.26 -23.29 18.91
N LEU A 431 -8.89 -23.40 20.06
CA LEU A 431 -9.65 -24.56 20.47
C LEU A 431 -10.99 -24.08 21.01
N ALA A 432 -12.07 -24.55 20.42
CA ALA A 432 -13.43 -24.25 20.82
C ALA A 432 -14.19 -25.55 21.08
N LEU A 433 -15.07 -25.48 22.07
CA LEU A 433 -16.10 -26.46 22.32
C LEU A 433 -17.45 -25.77 22.19
N GLU A 434 -18.42 -26.52 21.73
CA GLU A 434 -19.76 -26.02 21.51
C GLU A 434 -20.78 -27.12 21.72
N GLY A 435 -22.00 -26.74 22.05
CA GLY A 435 -23.03 -27.73 22.27
C GLY A 435 -24.42 -27.14 22.46
N ASN A 436 -25.38 -28.06 22.49
CA ASN A 436 -26.75 -27.73 22.82
C ASN A 436 -26.88 -27.63 24.35
N ALA A 437 -26.99 -26.40 24.83
CA ALA A 437 -27.32 -26.09 26.20
C ALA A 437 -28.83 -26.29 26.38
N PHE A 438 -29.23 -27.26 27.19
CA PHE A 438 -30.44 -27.28 28.03
C PHE A 438 -31.61 -26.32 27.68
N ALA A 439 -32.85 -26.83 27.68
CA ALA A 439 -34.02 -25.99 27.46
C ALA A 439 -34.21 -24.95 28.59
N ILE A 440 -34.19 -23.65 28.26
CA ILE A 440 -34.61 -22.57 29.15
C ILE A 440 -36.03 -22.16 28.73
N ASN A 441 -37.02 -22.35 29.61
CA ASN A 441 -38.44 -22.09 29.31
C ASN A 441 -38.93 -22.79 28.02
N GLY A 442 -38.48 -24.03 27.78
CA GLY A 442 -38.85 -24.81 26.60
C GLY A 442 -38.12 -24.43 25.31
N ARG A 443 -37.13 -23.52 25.36
CA ARG A 443 -36.32 -23.12 24.21
C ARG A 443 -34.92 -23.69 24.31
N ASN A 444 -34.44 -24.35 23.26
CA ASN A 444 -33.05 -24.83 23.18
C ASN A 444 -32.10 -23.64 23.11
N ALA A 445 -31.03 -23.68 23.92
CA ALA A 445 -29.93 -22.73 23.84
C ALA A 445 -28.71 -23.43 23.23
N ALA A 446 -27.90 -22.71 22.47
CA ALA A 446 -26.58 -23.18 22.05
C ALA A 446 -25.51 -22.42 22.83
N TRP A 447 -24.39 -23.08 23.14
CA TRP A 447 -23.24 -22.46 23.76
C TRP A 447 -21.98 -22.75 22.96
N ALA A 448 -21.03 -21.81 23.00
CA ALA A 448 -19.67 -22.01 22.53
C ALA A 448 -18.70 -21.40 23.54
N ALA A 449 -17.62 -22.10 23.85
CA ALA A 449 -16.54 -21.60 24.69
C ALA A 449 -15.21 -22.08 24.15
N GLY A 450 -14.20 -21.21 24.18
CA GLY A 450 -12.90 -21.56 23.62
C GLY A 450 -11.77 -20.64 24.05
N ILE A 451 -10.59 -21.04 23.60
CA ILE A 451 -9.32 -20.38 23.85
C ILE A 451 -8.70 -20.05 22.50
N THR A 452 -8.11 -18.86 22.38
CA THR A 452 -7.32 -18.45 21.22
C THR A 452 -5.93 -18.04 21.66
N GLY A 453 -4.91 -18.41 20.91
CA GLY A 453 -3.54 -17.95 21.11
C GLY A 453 -2.99 -17.36 19.82
N ASN A 454 -2.57 -16.10 19.84
CA ASN A 454 -2.01 -15.46 18.66
C ASN A 454 -0.64 -14.85 18.98
N LYS A 455 0.30 -15.04 18.05
CA LYS A 455 1.60 -14.39 18.05
C LYS A 455 1.80 -13.72 16.70
N SER A 456 2.15 -12.46 16.71
CA SER A 456 2.40 -11.68 15.49
C SER A 456 3.69 -10.88 15.63
N LYS A 457 4.46 -10.84 14.55
CA LYS A 457 5.65 -9.99 14.39
C LYS A 457 5.48 -9.21 13.10
N VAL A 458 5.78 -7.93 13.12
CA VAL A 458 5.76 -7.07 11.95
C VAL A 458 6.95 -6.14 11.99
N HIS A 459 7.58 -5.92 10.84
CA HIS A 459 8.62 -4.93 10.70
C HIS A 459 8.59 -4.27 9.31
N SER A 460 9.07 -3.04 9.27
CA SER A 460 9.44 -2.32 8.06
C SER A 460 10.63 -1.45 8.44
N ILE A 461 11.80 -1.77 7.90
CA ILE A 461 13.06 -1.13 8.26
C ILE A 461 13.61 -0.41 7.04
N LEU A 462 13.45 0.92 7.08
CA LEU A 462 13.91 1.87 6.08
C LEU A 462 15.37 2.27 6.35
N ARG A 463 16.19 2.22 5.31
CA ARG A 463 17.58 2.68 5.30
C ARG A 463 17.84 3.50 4.03
N PHE A 464 18.67 4.53 4.15
CA PHE A 464 19.28 5.18 3.00
C PHE A 464 20.78 4.93 3.06
N ARG A 465 21.36 4.30 2.04
CA ARG A 465 22.80 4.01 1.98
C ARG A 465 23.50 4.87 0.95
N ASP A 466 24.71 5.30 1.27
CA ASP A 466 25.62 5.87 0.27
C ASP A 466 26.52 4.79 -0.34
N ASN A 467 27.42 5.21 -1.24
CA ASN A 467 28.33 4.31 -1.95
C ASN A 467 29.38 3.63 -1.03
N ASP A 468 29.56 4.13 0.20
CA ASP A 468 30.43 3.54 1.23
C ASP A 468 29.66 2.56 2.14
N ASP A 469 28.41 2.21 1.78
CA ASP A 469 27.48 1.37 2.54
C ASP A 469 27.07 1.97 3.90
N MET A 470 27.28 3.28 4.10
CA MET A 470 26.91 3.98 5.33
C MET A 470 25.43 4.33 5.33
N THR A 471 24.72 3.99 6.43
CA THR A 471 23.30 4.31 6.59
C THR A 471 23.09 5.75 7.10
N HIS A 472 22.16 6.46 6.47
CA HIS A 472 21.82 7.85 6.77
C HIS A 472 20.37 8.00 7.24
N ASP A 473 20.13 9.00 8.08
CA ASP A 473 18.80 9.34 8.59
C ASP A 473 17.93 9.95 7.47
N VAL A 474 16.64 9.62 7.42
CA VAL A 474 15.69 10.13 6.42
C VAL A 474 15.62 11.65 6.37
N THR A 475 15.86 12.34 7.50
CA THR A 475 15.91 13.82 7.58
C THR A 475 17.08 14.42 6.78
N LYS A 476 18.06 13.61 6.40
CA LYS A 476 19.20 13.99 5.56
C LYS A 476 18.97 13.72 4.07
N VAL A 477 17.79 13.22 3.70
CA VAL A 477 17.49 12.84 2.31
C VAL A 477 16.49 13.81 1.70
N LEU A 478 16.83 14.39 0.55
CA LEU A 478 15.98 15.37 -0.11
C LEU A 478 14.72 14.72 -0.68
N GLY A 479 13.56 15.34 -0.45
CA GLY A 479 12.28 14.92 -1.02
C GLY A 479 11.80 13.55 -0.55
N SER A 480 12.33 13.04 0.57
CA SER A 480 11.99 11.75 1.14
C SER A 480 11.31 11.88 2.50
N GLY A 481 10.60 10.82 2.90
CA GLY A 481 9.90 10.70 4.17
C GLY A 481 9.57 9.23 4.42
N GLY A 482 9.42 8.86 5.69
CA GLY A 482 9.18 7.47 6.06
C GLY A 482 9.55 7.23 7.52
N ILE A 483 9.15 6.07 8.03
CA ILE A 483 9.47 5.64 9.39
C ILE A 483 9.84 4.16 9.37
N SER A 484 10.81 3.79 10.20
CA SER A 484 11.04 2.39 10.54
C SER A 484 10.16 2.00 11.72
N TYR A 485 9.62 0.78 11.69
CA TYR A 485 8.93 0.20 12.83
C TYR A 485 9.20 -1.30 12.93
N ALA A 486 9.19 -1.81 14.15
CA ALA A 486 9.19 -3.23 14.44
C ALA A 486 8.34 -3.47 15.69
N GLY A 487 7.55 -4.52 15.67
CA GLY A 487 6.64 -4.84 16.77
C GLY A 487 6.38 -6.33 16.86
N GLU A 488 6.25 -6.82 18.08
CA GLU A 488 5.79 -8.15 18.39
C GLU A 488 4.60 -8.06 19.34
N ARG A 489 3.56 -8.86 19.09
CA ARG A 489 2.39 -8.95 19.93
C ARG A 489 2.01 -10.40 20.14
N GLU A 490 1.83 -10.76 21.40
CA GLU A 490 1.27 -12.03 21.84
C GLU A 490 -0.05 -11.78 22.56
N THR A 491 -1.08 -12.56 22.24
CA THR A 491 -2.39 -12.49 22.88
C THR A 491 -2.92 -13.88 23.17
N VAL A 492 -3.46 -14.06 24.37
CA VAL A 492 -4.29 -15.22 24.71
C VAL A 492 -5.68 -14.69 25.03
N GLY A 493 -6.69 -15.27 24.40
CA GLY A 493 -8.09 -14.92 24.56
C GLY A 493 -8.88 -16.11 25.09
N LEU A 494 -9.87 -15.82 25.92
CA LEU A 494 -10.93 -16.74 26.29
C LEU A 494 -12.23 -16.13 25.80
N PHE A 495 -13.09 -16.95 25.21
CA PHE A 495 -14.43 -16.52 24.85
C PHE A 495 -15.45 -17.56 25.32
N ALA A 496 -16.63 -17.07 25.66
CA ALA A 496 -17.80 -17.88 25.94
C ALA A 496 -19.03 -17.09 25.50
N GLY A 497 -19.93 -17.75 24.78
CA GLY A 497 -21.15 -17.13 24.27
C GLY A 497 -22.29 -18.13 24.30
N ASN A 498 -23.49 -17.63 24.59
CA ASN A 498 -24.73 -18.38 24.52
C ASN A 498 -25.68 -17.68 23.56
N ARG A 499 -26.40 -18.44 22.73
CA ARG A 499 -27.48 -17.91 21.90
C ARG A 499 -28.76 -18.70 22.19
N SER A 500 -29.82 -18.00 22.59
CA SER A 500 -31.16 -18.59 22.68
C SER A 500 -31.83 -18.54 21.31
N ALA A 501 -32.47 -19.64 20.91
CA ALA A 501 -33.39 -19.61 19.78
C ALA A 501 -34.51 -18.61 20.11
N THR A 502 -34.52 -17.49 19.40
CA THR A 502 -35.66 -16.57 19.34
C THR A 502 -36.35 -16.80 18.00
N GLU A 503 -37.62 -16.44 17.88
CA GLU A 503 -38.50 -16.65 16.71
C GLU A 503 -38.18 -15.81 15.48
#